data_AF-A0A1A9UKB5-F1
#
_entry.id   AF-A0A1A9UKB5-F1
#
_cell.length_a   1.000
_cell.length_b   1.000
_cell.length_c   1.000
_cell.angle_alpha   90.00
_cell.angle_beta   90.00
_cell.angle_gamma   90.00
#
_symmetry.space_group_name_H-M   'P 1'
#
loop_
_entity.id
_entity.type
_entity.pdbx_description
1 polymer ?
#
loop_
_entity_poly.entity_id
_entity_poly.type
_entity_poly.pdbx_seq_one_letter_code
_entity_poly.pdbx_strand_id
1 'polypeptide(L)'
;MSIDIKSSYDIFKIQQSCTIAAKVLEKISKYVQPGISTEELNLICHQYITSNQNTFPAALGYCGFPKSVCISINDVVCHGIPDKTTILKLGDILNIDVAVVKDGYYGDTSKMFCIGAYIDEGSTIDTWSTIGSCAQIGKNVHISGGAGIGGVLEPMQSRPTIIEDNCFIGARAEIVEGVIVEANSYLTFYL
;
A
#
# COMPACT_ATOMS: atom_id res chain seq x y z
N MET A 1 28.69 0.84 18.31
CA MET A 1 27.84 1.92 17.74
C MET A 1 27.23 2.64 18.93
N SER A 2 27.51 3.93 19.12
CA SER A 2 26.90 4.72 20.20
C SER A 2 25.51 5.18 19.77
N ILE A 3 24.53 5.12 20.68
CA ILE A 3 23.19 5.66 20.44
C ILE A 3 23.20 7.13 20.86
N ASP A 4 22.89 8.02 19.93
CA ASP A 4 22.78 9.45 20.21
C ASP A 4 21.44 9.76 20.89
N ILE A 5 21.50 10.25 22.13
CA ILE A 5 20.31 10.76 22.83
C ILE A 5 19.97 12.14 22.24
N LYS A 6 18.80 12.24 21.61
CA LYS A 6 18.35 13.45 20.91
C LYS A 6 17.92 14.53 21.90
N SER A 7 18.33 15.76 21.65
CA SER A 7 17.85 16.93 22.40
C SER A 7 16.41 17.28 22.03
N SER A 8 15.74 18.11 22.83
CA SER A 8 14.41 18.62 22.47
C SER A 8 14.40 19.36 21.12
N TYR A 9 15.50 20.01 20.75
CA TYR A 9 15.67 20.66 19.46
C TYR A 9 15.72 19.64 18.32
N ASP A 10 16.53 18.58 18.48
CA ASP A 10 16.63 17.50 17.49
C ASP A 10 15.27 16.81 17.30
N ILE A 11 14.57 16.51 18.40
CA ILE A 11 13.25 15.89 18.36
C ILE A 11 12.26 16.77 17.59
N PHE A 12 12.25 18.08 17.87
CA PHE A 12 11.40 19.02 17.14
C PHE A 12 11.72 19.04 15.63
N LYS A 13 13.00 19.02 15.25
CA LYS A 13 13.40 18.98 13.84
C LYS A 13 13.06 17.66 13.16
N ILE A 14 13.23 16.53 13.84
CA ILE A 14 12.78 15.20 13.37
C ILE A 14 11.27 15.22 13.14
N GLN A 15 10.48 15.73 14.09
CA GLN A 15 9.03 15.84 13.94
C GLN A 15 8.62 16.66 12.72
N GLN A 16 9.32 17.77 12.44
CA GLN A 16 9.08 18.56 11.23
C GLN A 16 9.34 17.75 9.96
N SER A 17 10.47 17.03 9.88
CA SER A 17 10.80 16.18 8.74
C SER A 17 9.80 15.04 8.52
N CYS A 18 9.43 14.30 9.59
CA CYS A 18 8.43 13.23 9.53
C CYS A 18 7.05 13.76 9.13
N THR A 19 6.66 14.94 9.61
CA THR A 19 5.39 15.58 9.24
C THR A 19 5.33 15.88 7.75
N ILE A 20 6.44 16.33 7.15
CA ILE A 20 6.51 16.57 5.71
C ILE A 20 6.38 15.25 4.94
N ALA A 21 7.13 14.22 5.31
CA ALA A 21 7.05 12.91 4.66
C ALA A 21 5.63 12.32 4.70
N ALA A 22 4.97 12.36 5.86
CA ALA A 22 3.59 11.92 6.01
C ALA A 22 2.60 12.71 5.14
N LYS A 23 2.77 14.04 5.04
CA LYS A 23 1.93 14.89 4.18
C LYS A 23 2.10 14.61 2.69
N VAL A 24 3.27 14.13 2.26
CA VAL A 24 3.46 13.68 0.87
C VAL A 24 2.58 12.47 0.59
N LEU A 25 2.56 11.47 1.48
CA LEU A 25 1.71 10.28 1.37
C LEU A 25 0.20 10.62 1.40
N GLU A 26 -0.19 11.57 2.23
CA GLU A 26 -1.57 12.08 2.25
C GLU A 26 -1.95 12.70 0.89
N LYS A 27 -1.11 13.59 0.36
CA LYS A 27 -1.40 14.31 -0.89
C LYS A 27 -1.33 13.42 -2.13
N ILE A 28 -0.40 12.48 -2.18
CA ILE A 28 -0.27 11.58 -3.34
C ILE A 28 -1.47 10.63 -3.45
N SER A 29 -2.14 10.32 -2.33
CA SER A 29 -3.25 9.36 -2.26
C SER A 29 -4.31 9.56 -3.34
N LYS A 30 -4.68 10.81 -3.67
CA LYS A 30 -5.72 11.11 -4.68
C LYS A 30 -5.29 10.91 -6.14
N TYR A 31 -3.99 10.73 -6.38
CA TYR A 31 -3.42 10.51 -7.72
C TYR A 31 -3.14 9.03 -7.99
N VAL A 32 -3.16 8.19 -6.96
CA VAL A 32 -2.92 6.75 -7.08
C VAL A 32 -4.17 6.09 -7.66
N GLN A 33 -4.23 6.00 -8.99
CA GLN A 33 -5.38 5.49 -9.74
C GLN A 33 -4.91 4.80 -11.04
N PRO A 34 -5.74 3.95 -11.67
CA PRO A 34 -5.38 3.33 -12.95
C PRO A 34 -5.04 4.37 -14.01
N GLY A 35 -4.06 4.05 -14.86
CA GLY A 35 -3.65 4.87 -16.01
C GLY A 35 -2.53 5.87 -15.74
N ILE A 36 -2.15 6.12 -14.48
CA ILE A 36 -0.99 6.96 -14.14
C ILE A 36 0.30 6.12 -14.15
N SER A 37 1.41 6.68 -14.62
CA SER A 37 2.72 6.05 -14.50
C SER A 37 3.34 6.23 -13.11
N THR A 38 4.22 5.32 -12.71
CA THR A 38 4.99 5.49 -11.47
C THR A 38 5.91 6.72 -11.55
N GLU A 39 6.43 7.08 -12.73
CA GLU A 39 7.20 8.33 -12.91
C GLU A 39 6.35 9.59 -12.65
N GLU A 40 5.10 9.63 -13.10
CA GLU A 40 4.21 10.76 -12.80
C GLU A 40 3.96 10.90 -11.30
N LEU A 41 3.70 9.79 -10.61
CA LEU A 41 3.58 9.79 -9.14
C LEU A 41 4.86 10.31 -8.46
N ASN A 42 6.03 9.85 -8.93
CA ASN A 42 7.32 10.34 -8.43
C ASN A 42 7.51 11.85 -8.65
N LEU A 43 7.12 12.39 -9.80
CA LEU A 43 7.21 13.83 -10.09
C LEU A 43 6.29 14.65 -9.18
N ILE A 44 5.08 14.15 -8.91
CA ILE A 44 4.15 14.80 -7.96
C ILE A 44 4.74 14.80 -6.55
N CYS A 45 5.27 13.66 -6.08
CA CYS A 45 5.96 13.56 -4.80
C CYS A 45 7.17 14.51 -4.74
N HIS A 46 8.00 14.53 -5.78
CA HIS A 46 9.17 15.40 -5.88
C HIS A 46 8.77 16.87 -5.72
N GLN A 47 7.76 17.33 -6.47
CA GLN A 47 7.27 18.71 -6.38
C GLN A 47 6.76 19.04 -4.98
N TYR A 48 6.01 18.14 -4.35
CA TYR A 48 5.56 18.36 -2.98
C TYR A 48 6.71 18.44 -1.99
N ILE A 49 7.71 17.57 -2.10
CA ILE A 49 8.88 17.60 -1.23
C ILE A 49 9.64 18.93 -1.40
N THR A 50 10.01 19.29 -2.63
CA THR A 50 10.85 20.46 -2.92
C THR A 50 10.13 21.81 -2.78
N SER A 51 8.79 21.82 -2.76
CA SER A 51 8.01 23.02 -2.43
C SER A 51 8.16 23.48 -0.97
N ASN A 52 8.68 22.62 -0.09
CA ASN A 52 9.00 22.99 1.29
C ASN A 52 10.41 23.56 1.36
N GLN A 53 10.57 24.71 2.02
CA GLN A 53 11.87 25.37 2.19
C GLN A 53 12.90 24.42 2.82
N ASN A 54 14.11 24.34 2.26
CA ASN A 54 15.21 23.49 2.72
C ASN A 54 14.82 22.00 2.92
N THR A 55 13.94 21.48 2.06
CA THR A 55 13.58 20.06 2.05
C THR A 55 14.00 19.43 0.72
N PHE A 56 14.61 18.24 0.80
CA PHE A 56 15.05 17.48 -0.36
C PHE A 56 14.62 16.01 -0.25
N PRO A 57 14.35 15.32 -1.36
CA PRO A 57 14.10 13.88 -1.34
C PRO A 57 15.38 13.13 -0.97
N ALA A 58 15.35 12.35 0.10
CA ALA A 58 16.53 11.65 0.62
C ALA A 58 16.99 10.51 -0.30
N ALA A 59 16.06 9.86 -0.99
CA ALA A 59 16.37 8.78 -1.92
C ALA A 59 17.14 9.28 -3.17
N LEU A 60 16.93 10.53 -3.58
CA LEU A 60 17.49 11.04 -4.83
C LEU A 60 19.02 11.16 -4.74
N GLY A 61 19.72 10.34 -5.52
CA GLY A 61 21.19 10.25 -5.54
C GLY A 61 21.78 9.34 -4.45
N TYR A 62 20.97 8.84 -3.52
CA TYR A 62 21.44 7.94 -2.47
C TYR A 62 21.95 6.63 -3.07
N CYS A 63 23.26 6.36 -2.94
CA CYS A 63 23.92 5.24 -3.61
C CYS A 63 23.62 5.16 -5.14
N GLY A 64 23.41 6.31 -5.78
CA GLY A 64 23.07 6.38 -7.21
C GLY A 64 21.59 6.14 -7.54
N PHE A 65 20.70 6.03 -6.55
CA PHE A 65 19.27 5.87 -6.78
C PHE A 65 18.70 7.07 -7.56
N PRO A 66 17.97 6.87 -8.68
CA PRO A 66 17.75 7.94 -9.65
C PRO A 66 16.46 8.75 -9.41
N LYS A 67 15.64 8.41 -8.42
CA LYS A 67 14.28 8.96 -8.22
C LYS A 67 14.09 9.50 -6.81
N SER A 68 13.01 10.25 -6.61
CA SER A 68 12.77 10.97 -5.35
C SER A 68 12.08 10.14 -4.29
N VAL A 69 11.36 9.10 -4.70
CA VAL A 69 10.62 8.15 -3.87
C VAL A 69 10.79 6.75 -4.47
N CYS A 70 10.60 5.72 -3.64
CA CYS A 70 10.48 4.34 -4.15
C CYS A 70 9.00 4.03 -4.38
N ILE A 71 8.67 3.40 -5.50
CA ILE A 71 7.32 2.93 -5.79
C ILE A 71 7.41 1.45 -6.16
N SER A 72 6.90 0.61 -5.27
CA SER A 72 7.06 -0.84 -5.34
C SER A 72 5.69 -1.46 -5.60
N ILE A 73 5.44 -1.83 -6.86
CA ILE A 73 4.15 -2.36 -7.34
C ILE A 73 4.15 -3.89 -7.27
N ASN A 74 3.05 -4.49 -6.82
CA ASN A 74 2.80 -5.94 -6.81
C ASN A 74 3.95 -6.77 -6.21
N ASP A 75 4.71 -7.48 -7.06
CA ASP A 75 5.82 -8.36 -6.67
C ASP A 75 7.12 -7.60 -6.37
N VAL A 76 7.18 -6.30 -6.64
CA VAL A 76 8.30 -5.45 -6.25
C VAL A 76 8.19 -5.16 -4.76
N VAL A 77 9.19 -5.60 -4.01
CA VAL A 77 9.13 -5.60 -2.54
C VAL A 77 9.46 -4.23 -1.94
N CYS A 78 10.57 -3.67 -2.36
CA CYS A 78 11.03 -2.36 -1.91
C CYS A 78 11.95 -1.77 -2.99
N HIS A 79 12.22 -0.48 -2.87
CA HIS A 79 13.13 0.25 -3.77
C HIS A 79 12.75 0.15 -5.26
N GLY A 80 11.47 -0.09 -5.57
CA GLY A 80 11.00 -0.01 -6.95
C GLY A 80 11.31 1.37 -7.53
N ILE A 81 11.94 1.40 -8.70
CA ILE A 81 12.38 2.63 -9.35
C ILE A 81 11.25 3.15 -10.24
N PRO A 82 10.68 4.33 -9.95
CA PRO A 82 9.70 4.96 -10.82
C PRO A 82 10.16 5.09 -12.28
N ASP A 83 9.29 4.74 -13.22
CA ASP A 83 9.55 4.82 -14.65
C ASP A 83 8.28 5.17 -15.45
N LYS A 84 8.45 5.53 -16.72
CA LYS A 84 7.35 6.01 -17.60
C LYS A 84 6.50 4.90 -18.19
N THR A 85 6.98 3.66 -18.13
CA THR A 85 6.39 2.48 -18.79
C THR A 85 5.54 1.65 -17.84
N THR A 86 5.82 1.72 -16.54
CA THR A 86 5.03 1.08 -15.48
C THR A 86 3.79 1.93 -15.21
N ILE A 87 2.69 1.57 -15.88
CA ILE A 87 1.37 2.19 -15.76
C ILE A 87 0.51 1.39 -14.79
N LEU A 88 -0.05 2.06 -13.80
CA LEU A 88 -0.93 1.46 -12.81
C LEU A 88 -2.23 0.94 -13.44
N LYS A 89 -2.70 -0.21 -12.97
CA LYS A 89 -3.90 -0.90 -13.42
C LYS A 89 -4.87 -1.10 -12.26
N LEU A 90 -6.14 -1.28 -12.59
CA LEU A 90 -7.11 -1.78 -11.62
C LEU A 90 -6.68 -3.17 -11.13
N GLY A 91 -6.74 -3.39 -9.82
CA GLY A 91 -6.26 -4.58 -9.12
C GLY A 91 -4.83 -4.48 -8.58
N ASP A 92 -4.03 -3.49 -9.00
CA ASP A 92 -2.67 -3.34 -8.51
C ASP A 92 -2.65 -2.93 -7.03
N ILE A 93 -1.62 -3.39 -6.32
CA ILE A 93 -1.21 -2.81 -5.03
C ILE A 93 0.18 -2.19 -5.19
N LEU A 94 0.45 -1.14 -4.43
CA LEU A 94 1.77 -0.52 -4.42
C LEU A 94 2.12 0.07 -3.07
N ASN A 95 3.39 -0.04 -2.70
CA ASN A 95 3.99 0.77 -1.66
C ASN A 95 4.55 2.06 -2.29
N ILE A 96 4.29 3.21 -1.67
CA ILE A 96 5.06 4.43 -1.91
C ILE A 96 5.86 4.73 -0.66
N ASP A 97 7.18 4.77 -0.81
CA ASP A 97 8.14 5.02 0.25
C ASP A 97 8.75 6.42 0.11
N VAL A 98 8.63 7.22 1.16
CA VAL A 98 8.97 8.63 1.18
C VAL A 98 9.96 8.93 2.30
N ALA A 99 11.20 9.17 1.91
CA ALA A 99 12.23 9.72 2.77
C ALA A 99 12.58 11.16 2.34
N VAL A 100 12.62 12.08 3.31
CA VAL A 100 12.96 13.50 3.11
C VAL A 100 14.06 13.93 4.06
N VAL A 101 14.88 14.89 3.62
CA VAL A 101 15.83 15.62 4.47
C VAL A 101 15.34 17.05 4.62
N LYS A 102 15.02 17.49 5.84
CA LYS A 102 14.64 18.87 6.18
C LYS A 102 15.60 19.44 7.20
N ASP A 103 16.29 20.53 6.84
CA ASP A 103 17.29 21.19 7.70
C ASP A 103 18.34 20.22 8.28
N GLY A 104 18.70 19.17 7.52
CA GLY A 104 19.65 18.13 7.94
C GLY A 104 19.06 16.94 8.71
N TYR A 105 17.74 16.92 8.96
CA TYR A 105 17.06 15.83 9.67
C TYR A 105 16.21 15.00 8.71
N TYR A 106 16.22 13.69 8.92
CA TYR A 106 15.51 12.73 8.09
C TYR A 106 14.12 12.44 8.65
N GLY A 107 13.12 12.46 7.77
CA GLY A 107 11.80 11.90 8.01
C GLY A 107 11.55 10.81 6.99
N ASP A 108 11.10 9.65 7.45
CA ASP A 108 10.96 8.45 6.62
C ASP A 108 9.67 7.71 6.97
N THR A 109 8.86 7.39 5.96
CA THR A 109 7.59 6.68 6.10
C THR A 109 7.11 6.16 4.74
N SER A 110 6.34 5.08 4.76
CA SER A 110 5.71 4.53 3.57
C SER A 110 4.24 4.20 3.82
N LYS A 111 3.49 4.02 2.73
CA LYS A 111 2.09 3.57 2.78
C LYS A 111 1.78 2.65 1.62
N MET A 112 1.02 1.59 1.92
CA MET A 112 0.39 0.75 0.91
C MET A 112 -0.86 1.42 0.35
N PHE A 113 -0.96 1.41 -0.97
CA PHE A 113 -2.11 1.84 -1.74
C PHE A 113 -2.67 0.64 -2.50
N CYS A 114 -3.99 0.57 -2.54
CA CYS A 114 -4.69 -0.48 -3.26
C CYS A 114 -5.48 0.19 -4.38
N ILE A 115 -5.14 -0.15 -5.61
CA ILE A 115 -5.79 0.36 -6.81
C ILE A 115 -6.93 -0.60 -7.14
N GLY A 116 -7.86 -0.73 -6.18
CA GLY A 116 -8.97 -1.66 -6.24
C GLY A 116 -8.77 -2.91 -5.38
N ALA A 117 -9.17 -2.81 -4.10
CA ALA A 117 -9.94 -3.90 -3.53
C ALA A 117 -11.31 -3.83 -4.19
N TYR A 118 -11.75 -4.91 -4.82
CA TYR A 118 -13.03 -4.92 -5.49
C TYR A 118 -13.92 -5.99 -4.87
N ILE A 119 -15.18 -5.61 -4.68
CA ILE A 119 -16.27 -6.53 -4.44
C ILE A 119 -17.15 -6.39 -5.67
N ASP A 120 -17.18 -7.43 -6.48
CA ASP A 120 -17.96 -7.42 -7.71
C ASP A 120 -19.47 -7.37 -7.41
N GLU A 121 -20.26 -7.06 -8.43
CA GLU A 121 -21.71 -7.00 -8.31
C GLU A 121 -22.32 -8.36 -7.93
N GLY A 122 -23.47 -8.32 -7.24
CA GLY A 122 -24.18 -9.52 -6.80
C GLY A 122 -23.62 -10.21 -5.56
N SER A 123 -22.46 -9.77 -5.05
CA SER A 123 -21.87 -10.31 -3.83
C SER A 123 -22.54 -9.75 -2.57
N THR A 124 -22.81 -10.62 -1.60
CA THR A 124 -23.50 -10.34 -0.34
C THR A 124 -22.52 -10.39 0.82
N ILE A 125 -22.44 -9.30 1.59
CA ILE A 125 -21.59 -9.18 2.78
C ILE A 125 -22.46 -9.09 4.02
N ASP A 126 -22.39 -10.09 4.87
CA ASP A 126 -23.11 -10.13 6.14
C ASP A 126 -22.44 -9.24 7.19
N THR A 127 -23.21 -8.89 8.23
CA THR A 127 -22.79 -8.07 9.36
C THR A 127 -21.48 -8.58 9.99
N TRP A 128 -20.54 -7.65 10.24
CA TRP A 128 -19.23 -7.88 10.87
C TRP A 128 -18.21 -8.68 10.04
N SER A 129 -18.45 -8.89 8.75
CA SER A 129 -17.42 -9.43 7.87
C SER A 129 -16.32 -8.39 7.59
N THR A 130 -15.06 -8.83 7.54
CA THR A 130 -13.90 -7.96 7.25
C THR A 130 -13.28 -8.36 5.91
N ILE A 131 -13.07 -7.38 5.03
CA ILE A 131 -12.35 -7.55 3.76
C ILE A 131 -11.12 -6.64 3.79
N GLY A 132 -9.94 -7.28 3.78
CA GLY A 132 -8.65 -6.61 3.80
C GLY A 132 -8.37 -5.87 2.50
N SER A 133 -7.50 -4.86 2.58
CA SER A 133 -7.18 -3.96 1.46
C SER A 133 -6.59 -4.64 0.23
N CYS A 134 -6.11 -5.89 0.34
CA CYS A 134 -5.55 -6.66 -0.76
C CYS A 134 -6.39 -7.91 -1.10
N ALA A 135 -7.63 -8.01 -0.62
CA ALA A 135 -8.54 -9.09 -0.98
C ALA A 135 -9.31 -8.76 -2.27
N GLN A 136 -9.62 -9.80 -3.05
CA GLN A 136 -10.42 -9.71 -4.28
C GLN A 136 -11.63 -10.63 -4.18
N ILE A 137 -12.83 -10.09 -4.36
CA ILE A 137 -14.08 -10.85 -4.27
C ILE A 137 -14.79 -10.83 -5.62
N GLY A 138 -14.99 -12.02 -6.21
CA GLY A 138 -15.71 -12.26 -7.46
C GLY A 138 -17.22 -11.99 -7.35
N LYS A 139 -17.95 -12.40 -8.39
CA LYS A 139 -19.41 -12.22 -8.52
C LYS A 139 -20.18 -13.26 -7.74
N ASN A 140 -21.37 -12.89 -7.28
CA ASN A 140 -22.32 -13.79 -6.59
C ASN A 140 -21.69 -14.54 -5.42
N VAL A 141 -20.80 -13.89 -4.68
CA VAL A 141 -20.18 -14.46 -3.48
C VAL A 141 -21.00 -14.12 -2.25
N HIS A 142 -21.28 -15.09 -1.38
CA HIS A 142 -21.84 -14.81 -0.04
C HIS A 142 -20.73 -14.91 1.01
N ILE A 143 -20.44 -13.79 1.67
CA ILE A 143 -19.53 -13.72 2.81
C ILE A 143 -20.37 -13.59 4.08
N SER A 144 -20.42 -14.67 4.85
CA SER A 144 -21.23 -14.77 6.07
C SER A 144 -20.63 -14.01 7.25
N GLY A 145 -21.47 -13.69 8.23
CA GLY A 145 -21.11 -12.78 9.32
C GLY A 145 -19.88 -13.21 10.12
N GLY A 146 -19.02 -12.24 10.41
CA GLY A 146 -17.78 -12.45 11.16
C GLY A 146 -16.69 -13.22 10.41
N ALA A 147 -16.81 -13.42 9.10
CA ALA A 147 -15.71 -13.92 8.28
C ALA A 147 -14.62 -12.85 8.09
N GLY A 148 -13.35 -13.27 8.14
CA GLY A 148 -12.19 -12.45 7.84
C GLY A 148 -11.56 -12.87 6.52
N ILE A 149 -11.53 -11.96 5.55
CA ILE A 149 -10.81 -12.14 4.28
C ILE A 149 -9.63 -11.17 4.30
N GLY A 150 -8.48 -11.62 4.76
CA GLY A 150 -7.27 -10.81 4.82
C GLY A 150 -6.44 -10.97 3.57
N GLY A 151 -5.93 -9.86 3.03
CA GLY A 151 -4.86 -9.87 2.04
C GLY A 151 -3.52 -10.22 2.68
N VAL A 152 -2.46 -10.33 1.88
CA VAL A 152 -1.14 -10.65 2.43
C VAL A 152 -0.47 -9.41 3.02
N LEU A 153 0.00 -9.55 4.25
CA LEU A 153 0.89 -8.60 4.91
C LEU A 153 2.37 -8.93 4.60
N GLU A 154 2.78 -10.21 4.65
CA GLU A 154 4.12 -10.76 4.31
C GLU A 154 4.02 -12.28 4.01
N PRO A 155 4.92 -12.94 3.23
CA PRO A 155 6.18 -12.46 2.65
C PRO A 155 6.12 -12.13 1.14
N MET A 156 7.10 -11.34 0.69
CA MET A 156 7.52 -10.87 -0.65
C MET A 156 7.02 -11.53 -1.96
N GLN A 157 6.48 -12.75 -1.96
CA GLN A 157 6.06 -13.52 -3.14
C GLN A 157 4.58 -13.93 -3.09
N SER A 158 3.84 -13.40 -2.12
CA SER A 158 2.51 -13.85 -1.78
C SER A 158 1.46 -13.14 -2.62
N ARG A 159 0.69 -13.93 -3.37
CA ARG A 159 -0.48 -13.49 -4.13
C ARG A 159 -1.58 -12.94 -3.19
N PRO A 160 -2.44 -12.01 -3.61
CA PRO A 160 -3.59 -11.60 -2.82
C PRO A 160 -4.51 -12.78 -2.49
N THR A 161 -5.30 -12.65 -1.42
CA THR A 161 -6.39 -13.59 -1.16
C THR A 161 -7.51 -13.33 -2.14
N ILE A 162 -7.89 -14.35 -2.90
CA ILE A 162 -8.90 -14.24 -3.97
C ILE A 162 -10.05 -15.19 -3.65
N ILE A 163 -11.27 -14.67 -3.65
CA ILE A 163 -12.50 -15.46 -3.64
C ILE A 163 -13.10 -15.35 -5.03
N GLU A 164 -13.08 -16.42 -5.81
CA GLU A 164 -13.61 -16.44 -7.17
C GLU A 164 -15.16 -16.51 -7.18
N ASP A 165 -15.74 -16.52 -8.38
CA ASP A 165 -17.18 -16.40 -8.59
C ASP A 165 -17.99 -17.54 -7.94
N ASN A 166 -19.22 -17.21 -7.53
CA ASN A 166 -20.23 -18.14 -7.00
C ASN A 166 -19.78 -18.91 -5.75
N CYS A 167 -18.91 -18.32 -4.92
CA CYS A 167 -18.46 -18.93 -3.67
C CYS A 167 -19.39 -18.63 -2.50
N PHE A 168 -19.44 -19.55 -1.54
CA PHE A 168 -20.04 -19.32 -0.22
C PHE A 168 -18.96 -19.43 0.86
N ILE A 169 -18.74 -18.33 1.58
CA ILE A 169 -17.84 -18.27 2.73
C ILE A 169 -18.67 -18.21 4.01
N GLY A 170 -18.56 -19.28 4.81
CA GLY A 170 -19.31 -19.47 6.05
C GLY A 170 -18.88 -18.54 7.18
N ALA A 171 -19.76 -18.40 8.17
CA ALA A 171 -19.54 -17.50 9.28
C ALA A 171 -18.26 -17.86 10.04
N ARG A 172 -17.49 -16.85 10.45
CA ARG A 172 -16.21 -17.01 11.18
C ARG A 172 -15.13 -17.76 10.41
N ALA A 173 -15.25 -17.89 9.09
CA ALA A 173 -14.13 -18.31 8.25
C ALA A 173 -13.03 -17.26 8.26
N GLU A 174 -11.77 -17.70 8.29
CA GLU A 174 -10.61 -16.83 8.11
C GLU A 174 -9.84 -17.30 6.87
N ILE A 175 -9.71 -16.42 5.88
CA ILE A 175 -9.04 -16.70 4.61
C ILE A 175 -7.99 -15.63 4.38
N VAL A 176 -6.73 -16.03 4.46
CA VAL A 176 -5.57 -15.14 4.51
C VAL A 176 -4.42 -15.69 3.68
N GLU A 177 -3.30 -14.98 3.66
CA GLU A 177 -2.01 -15.47 3.15
C GLU A 177 -2.02 -15.92 1.68
N GLY A 178 -2.87 -15.28 0.86
CA GLY A 178 -2.92 -15.55 -0.57
C GLY A 178 -3.60 -16.86 -0.91
N VAL A 179 -4.50 -17.34 -0.05
CA VAL A 179 -5.41 -18.43 -0.42
C VAL A 179 -6.27 -17.98 -1.60
N ILE A 180 -6.40 -18.85 -2.59
CA ILE A 180 -7.40 -18.70 -3.66
C ILE A 180 -8.49 -19.72 -3.40
N VAL A 181 -9.71 -19.23 -3.24
CA VAL A 181 -10.92 -20.04 -3.21
C VAL A 181 -11.47 -20.07 -4.63
N GLU A 182 -11.37 -21.24 -5.27
CA GLU A 182 -11.77 -21.43 -6.67
C GLU A 182 -13.29 -21.34 -6.85
N ALA A 183 -13.72 -20.98 -8.05
CA ALA A 183 -15.12 -20.74 -8.35
C ALA A 183 -16.04 -21.91 -7.96
N ASN A 184 -17.24 -21.58 -7.49
CA ASN A 184 -18.26 -22.53 -7.00
C ASN A 184 -17.88 -23.29 -5.72
N SER A 185 -16.87 -22.83 -4.98
CA SER A 185 -16.49 -23.42 -3.70
C SER A 185 -17.45 -23.04 -2.57
N TYR A 186 -17.68 -24.00 -1.68
CA TYR A 186 -18.38 -23.79 -0.41
C TYR A 186 -17.41 -24.03 0.73
N LEU A 187 -16.97 -22.95 1.37
CA LEU A 187 -16.15 -23.01 2.56
C LEU A 187 -17.04 -22.76 3.77
N THR A 188 -17.40 -23.82 4.50
CA THR A 188 -18.20 -23.69 5.71
C THR A 188 -17.39 -24.17 6.90
N PHE A 189 -17.47 -23.43 7.99
CA PHE A 189 -17.00 -23.88 9.29
C PHE A 189 -18.22 -24.19 10.14
N TYR A 190 -18.40 -25.46 10.48
CA TYR A 190 -19.25 -25.85 11.59
C TYR A 190 -18.41 -25.71 12.86
N LEU A 191 -18.80 -24.79 13.75
CA LEU A 191 -18.38 -24.82 15.14
C LEU A 191 -19.15 -25.92 15.88
#